data_AF-A0A960JXE0-F1
#
_entry.id   AF-A0A960JXE0-F1
#
_cell.length_a   1.000
_cell.length_b   1.000
_cell.length_c   1.000
_cell.angle_alpha   90.00
_cell.angle_beta   90.00
_cell.angle_gamma   90.00
#
_symmetry.space_group_name_H-M   'P 1'
#
loop_
_entity.id
_entity.type
_entity.pdbx_description
1 polymer ?
#
loop_
_entity_poly.entity_id
_entity_poly.type
_entity_poly.pdbx_seq_one_letter_code
_entity_poly.pdbx_strand_id
1 'polypeptide(L)'
;GLALFTRFESKLEEFQGNLDRAVVELAKEWRTDRVLRQLQAAMLVADKSRSFYVSGTGDLMQPDEDGLLGIGSGSQYALAAARALMRHTELSAKEIVLSAMKIAAEICIYTNDRLTIEEL
;
A
#
# COMPACT_ATOMS: atom_id res chain seq x y z
N GLY A 1 -0.32 -9.37 -10.78
CA GLY A 1 -0.80 -9.46 -9.39
C GLY A 1 -0.18 -10.65 -8.70
N LEU A 2 -0.72 -11.86 -8.90
CA LEU A 2 -0.34 -13.07 -8.18
C LEU A 2 1.18 -13.34 -8.12
N ALA A 3 1.90 -13.14 -9.22
CA ALA A 3 3.34 -13.37 -9.27
C ALA A 3 4.17 -12.49 -8.31
N LEU A 4 3.76 -11.24 -8.04
CA LEU A 4 4.47 -10.37 -7.10
C LEU A 4 4.16 -10.74 -5.65
N PHE A 5 2.93 -11.12 -5.35
CA PHE A 5 2.56 -11.61 -4.01
C PHE A 5 3.29 -12.90 -3.67
N THR A 6 3.30 -13.90 -4.57
CA THR A 6 4.03 -15.15 -4.35
C THR A 6 5.54 -14.92 -4.18
N ARG A 7 6.14 -13.98 -4.93
CA ARG A 7 7.55 -13.61 -4.73
C ARG A 7 7.77 -12.93 -3.38
N PHE A 8 6.88 -12.02 -2.99
CA PHE A 8 6.96 -11.36 -1.69
C PHE A 8 6.84 -12.37 -0.55
N GLU A 9 5.88 -13.30 -0.60
CA GLU A 9 5.73 -14.38 0.37
C GLU A 9 7.01 -15.22 0.49
N SER A 10 7.62 -15.61 -0.64
CA SER A 10 8.89 -16.33 -0.64
C SER A 10 10.03 -15.53 0.01
N LYS A 11 10.12 -14.21 -0.24
CA LYS A 11 11.10 -13.34 0.44
C LYS A 11 10.82 -13.23 1.94
N LEU A 12 9.55 -13.14 2.32
CA LEU A 12 9.17 -13.08 3.72
C LEU A 12 9.54 -14.37 4.46
N GLU A 13 9.32 -15.54 3.84
CA GLU A 13 9.76 -16.83 4.37
C GLU A 13 11.30 -16.93 4.43
N GLU A 14 12.01 -16.56 3.36
CA GLU A 14 13.47 -16.55 3.27
C GLU A 14 14.11 -15.76 4.42
N PHE A 15 13.51 -14.62 4.79
CA PHE A 15 13.98 -13.76 5.87
C PHE A 15 13.21 -13.92 7.18
N GLN A 16 12.56 -15.08 7.39
CA GLN A 16 11.93 -15.46 8.67
C GLN A 16 10.94 -14.41 9.20
N GLY A 17 10.13 -13.84 8.31
CA GLY A 17 9.14 -12.82 8.64
C GLY A 17 9.70 -11.40 8.80
N ASN A 18 10.98 -11.17 8.51
CA ASN A 18 11.55 -9.82 8.54
C ASN A 18 11.05 -8.99 7.35
N LEU A 19 10.01 -8.17 7.61
CA LEU A 19 9.36 -7.35 6.60
C LEU A 19 10.32 -6.39 5.89
N ASP A 20 11.14 -5.66 6.65
CA ASP A 20 12.11 -4.70 6.10
C ASP A 20 13.04 -5.37 5.06
N ARG A 21 13.62 -6.52 5.44
CA ARG A 21 14.52 -7.29 4.56
C ARG A 21 13.78 -7.83 3.34
N ALA A 22 12.60 -8.42 3.54
CA ALA A 22 11.82 -9.00 2.46
C ALA A 22 11.44 -7.97 1.40
N VAL A 23 11.00 -6.78 1.82
CA VAL A 23 10.62 -5.71 0.90
C VAL A 23 11.85 -5.14 0.16
N VAL A 24 12.98 -4.95 0.83
CA VAL A 24 14.22 -4.48 0.20
C VAL A 24 14.71 -5.44 -0.87
N GLU A 25 14.71 -6.74 -0.59
CA GLU A 25 15.16 -7.75 -1.55
C GLU A 25 14.17 -7.92 -2.70
N LEU A 26 12.86 -7.84 -2.44
CA LEU A 26 11.85 -7.80 -3.51
C LEU A 26 12.06 -6.60 -4.43
N ALA A 27 12.32 -5.40 -3.89
CA ALA A 27 12.53 -4.20 -4.70
C ALA A 27 13.75 -4.33 -5.62
N LYS A 28 14.86 -4.92 -5.12
CA LYS A 28 16.05 -5.22 -5.93
C LYS A 28 15.75 -6.22 -7.03
N GLU A 29 15.06 -7.30 -6.71
CA GLU A 29 14.67 -8.34 -7.68
C GLU A 29 13.75 -7.76 -8.76
N TRP A 30 12.71 -7.02 -8.35
CA TRP A 30 11.75 -6.40 -9.27
C TRP A 30 12.45 -5.44 -10.24
N ARG A 31 13.38 -4.62 -9.76
CA ARG A 31 14.14 -3.67 -10.60
C ARG A 31 15.04 -4.38 -11.63
N THR A 32 15.59 -5.53 -11.29
CA THR A 32 16.57 -6.24 -12.13
C THR A 32 15.93 -7.22 -13.11
N ASP A 33 14.78 -7.80 -12.76
CA ASP A 33 14.06 -8.74 -13.62
C ASP A 33 13.48 -8.04 -14.86
N ARG A 34 13.82 -8.58 -16.04
CA ARG A 34 13.45 -8.01 -17.34
C ARG A 34 11.94 -7.91 -17.55
N VAL A 35 11.18 -8.86 -17.02
CA VAL A 35 9.73 -8.94 -17.16
C VAL A 35 9.06 -8.08 -16.10
N LEU A 36 9.49 -8.19 -14.84
CA LEU A 36 8.84 -7.50 -13.74
C LEU A 36 8.97 -5.98 -13.84
N ARG A 37 10.13 -5.46 -14.28
CA ARG A 37 10.34 -4.01 -14.41
C ARG A 37 9.45 -3.33 -15.45
N GLN A 38 8.82 -4.09 -16.35
CA GLN A 38 7.85 -3.56 -17.33
C GLN A 38 6.44 -3.42 -16.74
N LEU A 39 6.19 -3.97 -15.55
CA LEU A 39 4.92 -3.83 -14.86
C LEU A 39 4.77 -2.40 -14.35
N GLN A 40 3.74 -1.70 -14.84
CA GLN A 40 3.28 -0.44 -14.26
C GLN A 40 2.43 -0.72 -13.01
N ALA A 41 3.03 -1.37 -12.03
CA ALA A 41 2.38 -1.75 -10.78
C ALA A 41 3.16 -1.22 -9.58
N ALA A 42 2.42 -0.98 -8.50
CA ALA A 42 2.93 -0.70 -7.18
C ALA A 42 2.22 -1.60 -6.17
N MET A 43 2.89 -1.87 -5.06
CA MET A 43 2.35 -2.64 -3.94
C MET A 43 2.49 -1.83 -2.65
N LEU A 44 1.49 -1.97 -1.80
CA LEU A 44 1.57 -1.57 -0.40
C LEU A 44 1.72 -2.83 0.44
N VAL A 45 2.66 -2.82 1.36
CA VAL A 45 2.92 -3.93 2.29
C VAL A 45 2.99 -3.37 3.68
N ALA A 46 2.35 -4.01 4.67
CA ALA A 46 2.35 -3.53 6.03
C ALA A 46 2.29 -4.68 7.04
N ASP A 47 2.87 -4.45 8.21
CA ASP A 47 2.63 -5.21 9.44
C ASP A 47 2.17 -4.28 10.57
N LYS A 48 2.15 -4.77 11.81
CA LYS A 48 1.72 -3.98 12.99
C LYS A 48 2.64 -2.81 13.33
N SER A 49 3.83 -2.77 12.74
CA SER A 49 4.91 -1.84 13.08
C SER A 49 5.28 -0.89 11.94
N ARG A 50 5.25 -1.37 10.69
CA ARG A 50 5.77 -0.66 9.52
C ARG A 50 4.94 -0.92 8.28
N SER A 51 4.98 0.05 7.37
CA SER A 51 4.37 -0.06 6.05
C SER A 51 5.28 0.50 4.97
N PHE A 52 5.17 -0.07 3.78
CA PHE A 52 6.03 0.19 2.65
C PHE A 52 5.23 0.33 1.36
N TYR A 53 5.60 1.31 0.56
CA TYR A 53 5.32 1.37 -0.86
C TYR A 53 6.50 0.77 -1.63
N VAL A 54 6.23 -0.13 -2.56
CA VAL A 54 7.24 -0.70 -3.47
C VAL A 54 6.72 -0.72 -4.91
N SER A 55 7.56 -0.34 -5.87
CA SER A 55 7.22 -0.28 -7.30
C SER A 55 8.24 -0.97 -8.19
N GLY A 56 7.85 -1.23 -9.45
CA GLY A 56 8.72 -1.85 -10.46
C GLY A 56 9.90 -1.01 -10.95
N THR A 57 9.92 0.30 -10.65
CA THR A 57 11.10 1.16 -10.85
C THR A 57 12.17 0.94 -9.77
N GLY A 58 11.83 0.18 -8.72
CA GLY A 58 12.66 -0.04 -7.55
C GLY A 58 12.52 1.07 -6.51
N ASP A 59 11.45 1.87 -6.58
CA ASP A 59 11.16 2.85 -5.53
C ASP A 59 10.65 2.10 -4.30
N LEU A 60 11.27 2.39 -3.15
CA LEU A 60 10.90 1.85 -1.86
C LEU A 60 10.75 3.02 -0.89
N MET A 61 9.55 3.21 -0.36
CA MET A 61 9.22 4.34 0.50
C MET A 61 8.41 3.87 1.71
N GLN A 62 8.64 4.49 2.86
CA GLN A 62 7.78 4.38 4.05
C GLN A 62 6.88 5.62 4.10
N PRO A 63 5.71 5.56 4.76
CA PRO A 63 4.92 6.75 4.98
C PRO A 63 5.67 7.73 5.88
N ASP A 64 5.27 9.00 5.79
CA ASP A 64 5.67 10.02 6.74
C ASP A 64 5.01 9.78 8.11
N GLU A 65 5.09 10.77 9.01
CA GLU A 65 4.58 10.67 10.39
C GLU A 65 3.09 10.30 10.51
N ASP A 66 2.28 10.53 9.46
CA ASP A 66 0.85 10.18 9.47
C ASP A 66 0.56 8.69 9.22
N GLY A 67 1.55 7.90 8.80
CA GLY A 67 1.40 6.46 8.57
C GLY A 67 0.53 6.09 7.37
N LEU A 68 0.10 7.06 6.55
CA LEU A 68 -0.84 6.82 5.46
C LEU A 68 -0.12 6.50 4.14
N LEU A 69 -0.51 5.40 3.50
CA LEU A 69 -0.10 5.03 2.14
C LEU A 69 -1.32 4.79 1.26
N GLY A 70 -1.22 5.11 -0.03
CA GLY A 70 -2.29 4.93 -0.99
C GLY A 70 -1.75 4.69 -2.39
N ILE A 71 -2.37 3.76 -3.12
CA ILE A 71 -2.08 3.47 -4.52
C ILE A 71 -3.37 3.44 -5.35
N GLY A 72 -3.23 3.53 -6.67
CA GLY A 72 -4.36 3.55 -7.59
C GLY A 72 -4.91 4.96 -7.83
N SER A 73 -5.91 5.03 -8.71
CA SER A 73 -6.48 6.27 -9.24
C SER A 73 -7.18 7.14 -8.18
N GLY A 74 -7.84 6.52 -7.20
CA GLY A 74 -8.53 7.22 -6.11
C GLY A 74 -7.64 7.59 -4.91
N SER A 75 -6.36 7.20 -4.93
CA SER A 75 -5.47 7.29 -3.75
C SER A 75 -5.33 8.71 -3.20
N GLN A 76 -5.16 9.71 -4.06
CA GLN A 76 -4.95 11.09 -3.62
C GLN A 76 -6.16 11.65 -2.87
N TYR A 77 -7.38 11.30 -3.30
CA TYR A 77 -8.60 11.71 -2.62
C TYR A 77 -8.76 11.00 -1.27
N ALA A 78 -8.50 9.69 -1.25
CA ALA A 78 -8.55 8.90 -0.01
C ALA A 78 -7.51 9.42 1.01
N LEU A 79 -6.27 9.65 0.60
CA LEU A 79 -5.21 10.16 1.48
C LEU A 79 -5.55 11.54 2.03
N ALA A 80 -6.06 12.45 1.20
CA ALA A 80 -6.47 13.78 1.65
C ALA A 80 -7.60 13.70 2.69
N ALA A 81 -8.64 12.89 2.43
CA ALA A 81 -9.74 12.68 3.36
C ALA A 81 -9.28 12.01 4.66
N ALA A 82 -8.47 10.97 4.58
CA ALA A 82 -7.93 10.27 5.74
C ALA A 82 -7.11 11.21 6.65
N ARG A 83 -6.23 12.04 6.07
CA ARG A 83 -5.47 13.04 6.82
C ARG A 83 -6.37 14.04 7.54
N ALA A 84 -7.43 14.51 6.89
CA ALA A 84 -8.38 15.42 7.51
C ALA A 84 -9.11 14.76 8.69
N LEU A 85 -9.57 13.52 8.52
CA LEU A 85 -10.26 12.76 9.56
C LEU A 85 -9.33 12.48 10.75
N MET A 86 -8.09 12.07 10.51
CA MET A 86 -7.10 11.84 11.58
C MET A 86 -6.80 13.09 12.41
N ARG A 87 -6.87 14.29 11.81
CA ARG A 87 -6.58 15.55 12.50
C ARG A 87 -7.75 16.12 13.29
N HIS A 88 -8.97 15.73 12.94
CA HIS A 88 -10.18 16.42 13.40
C HIS A 88 -11.22 15.49 14.04
N THR A 89 -10.91 14.21 14.20
CA THR A 89 -11.83 13.22 14.77
C THR A 89 -11.08 12.22 15.65
N GLU A 90 -11.83 11.46 16.45
CA GLU A 90 -11.31 10.34 17.24
C GLU A 90 -11.70 8.99 16.62
N LEU A 91 -11.92 8.96 15.30
CA LEU A 91 -12.29 7.75 14.58
C LEU A 91 -11.15 6.72 14.62
N SER A 92 -11.53 5.45 14.69
CA SER A 92 -10.58 4.34 14.54
C SER A 92 -9.97 4.29 13.13
N ALA A 93 -8.84 3.61 12.97
CA ALA A 93 -8.19 3.43 11.67
C ALA A 93 -9.15 2.86 10.61
N LYS A 94 -9.99 1.89 11.00
CA LYS A 94 -11.01 1.28 10.15
C LYS A 94 -12.07 2.29 9.68
N GLU A 95 -12.56 3.12 10.60
CA GLU A 95 -13.56 4.14 10.29
C GLU A 95 -12.99 5.26 9.41
N ILE A 96 -11.73 5.65 9.64
CA ILE A 96 -11.00 6.58 8.79
C ILE A 96 -10.87 6.03 7.37
N VAL A 97 -10.36 4.80 7.22
CA VAL A 97 -10.17 4.15 5.91
C VAL A 97 -11.50 4.02 5.18
N LEU A 98 -12.56 3.56 5.86
CA LEU A 98 -13.89 3.43 5.28
C LEU A 98 -14.41 4.77 4.76
N SER A 99 -14.32 5.82 5.58
CA SER A 99 -14.85 7.14 5.23
C SER A 99 -14.05 7.79 4.11
N ALA A 100 -12.72 7.69 4.17
CA ALA A 100 -11.82 8.20 3.14
C ALA A 100 -12.03 7.51 1.79
N MET A 101 -12.21 6.20 1.77
CA MET A 101 -12.45 5.45 0.55
C MET A 101 -13.84 5.73 -0.05
N LYS A 102 -14.86 5.97 0.78
CA LYS A 102 -16.18 6.43 0.30
C LYS A 102 -16.07 7.78 -0.40
N ILE A 103 -15.36 8.74 0.19
CA ILE A 103 -15.10 10.05 -0.44
C ILE A 103 -14.34 9.87 -1.76
N ALA A 104 -13.34 8.98 -1.80
CA ALA A 104 -12.61 8.70 -3.04
C ALA A 104 -13.52 8.09 -4.14
N ALA A 105 -14.48 7.24 -3.76
CA ALA A 105 -15.46 6.65 -4.68
C ALA A 105 -16.46 7.68 -5.25
N GLU A 106 -16.78 8.72 -4.49
CA GLU A 106 -17.64 9.82 -4.95
C GLU A 106 -16.94 10.74 -5.96
N ILE A 107 -15.60 10.85 -5.90
CA ILE A 107 -14.81 11.79 -6.70
C ILE A 107 -14.14 11.11 -7.90
N CYS A 108 -13.56 9.93 -7.70
CA CYS A 108 -12.77 9.26 -8.73
C CYS A 108 -13.65 8.31 -9.56
N ILE A 109 -13.80 8.60 -10.85
CA ILE A 109 -14.59 7.77 -11.79
C ILE A 109 -14.11 6.31 -11.92
N TYR A 110 -12.89 6.01 -11.44
CA TYR A 110 -12.28 4.68 -11.47
C TYR A 110 -12.30 3.98 -10.11
N THR A 111 -12.88 4.59 -9.07
CA THR A 111 -13.03 4.02 -7.73
C THR A 111 -14.52 3.93 -7.41
N ASN A 112 -14.99 2.80 -6.88
CA ASN A 112 -16.39 2.62 -6.52
C ASN A 112 -16.55 2.38 -5.00
N ASP A 113 -17.79 2.28 -4.56
CA ASP A 113 -18.20 2.13 -3.16
C ASP A 113 -18.20 0.68 -2.65
N ARG A 114 -17.79 -0.29 -3.49
CA ARG A 114 -17.68 -1.70 -3.11
C ARG A 114 -16.33 -1.96 -2.45
N LEU A 115 -16.27 -1.61 -1.18
CA LEU A 115 -15.04 -1.64 -0.38
C LEU A 115 -14.87 -2.97 0.36
N THR A 116 -13.64 -3.47 0.41
CA THR A 116 -13.19 -4.53 1.33
C THR A 116 -12.15 -3.93 2.25
N ILE A 117 -12.28 -4.17 3.56
CA ILE A 117 -11.38 -3.61 4.57
C ILE A 117 -10.88 -4.76 5.43
N GLU A 118 -9.55 -4.89 5.50
CA GLU A 118 -8.83 -5.88 6.29
C GLU A 118 -8.05 -5.18 7.42
N GLU A 119 -7.85 -5.86 8.55
CA GLU A 119 -7.17 -5.35 9.75
C GLU A 119 -6.22 -6.41 10.35
N LEU A 120 -5.21 -5.98 11.13
CA LEU A 120 -4.14 -6.81 11.71
C LEU A 120 -4.26 -7.01 13.22
#